data_AF-A0A7L1R6J5-F1
#
_entry.id   AF-A0A7L1R6J5-F1
#
_cell.length_a   1.000
_cell.length_b   1.000
_cell.length_c   1.000
_cell.angle_alpha   90.00
_cell.angle_beta   90.00
_cell.angle_gamma   90.00
#
_symmetry.space_group_name_H-M   'P 1'
#
loop_
_entity.id
_entity.type
_entity.pdbx_description
1 polymer ?
#
loop_
_entity_poly.entity_id
_entity_poly.type
_entity_poly.pdbx_seq_one_letter_code
_entity_poly.pdbx_strand_id
1 'polypeptide(L)'
;RENSSEKILSSAKRLLLHEGRLMLVESTRLLDVYLFLFEDFLLITKIKRNKKKYGGSDTSLIPVCPSLTPELQSFIREGGFCTVLDQPIPLDRLILKNVDPV
;
A
#
# COMPACT_ATOMS: atom_id res chain seq x y z
N ARG A 1 10.73 1.68 -24.14
CA ARG A 1 9.54 0.90 -23.76
C ARG A 1 8.97 1.61 -22.53
N GLU A 2 7.99 2.48 -22.73
CA GLU A 2 7.42 3.34 -21.69
C GLU A 2 6.59 2.46 -20.74
N ASN A 3 6.95 2.44 -19.45
CA ASN A 3 6.27 1.65 -18.43
C ASN A 3 4.88 2.26 -18.19
N SER A 4 3.85 1.68 -18.80
CA SER A 4 2.44 2.08 -18.64
C SER A 4 1.91 2.01 -17.20
N SER A 5 2.69 1.47 -16.26
CA SER A 5 2.39 1.41 -14.82
C SER A 5 2.54 2.75 -14.10
N GLU A 6 3.32 3.70 -14.64
CA GLU A 6 3.61 4.98 -13.96
C GLU A 6 2.47 6.01 -14.10
N LYS A 7 1.51 5.79 -15.02
CA LYS A 7 0.40 6.72 -15.29
C LYS A 7 -0.81 6.56 -14.39
N ILE A 8 -0.94 5.44 -13.69
CA ILE A 8 -2.09 5.20 -12.80
C ILE A 8 -2.01 6.17 -11.62
N LEU A 9 -0.88 6.23 -10.91
CA LEU A 9 -0.76 7.06 -9.71
C LEU A 9 -0.51 8.56 -9.98
N SER A 10 -0.26 8.97 -11.22
CA SER A 10 0.14 10.34 -11.57
C SER A 10 -1.00 11.27 -12.00
N SER A 11 -2.27 10.81 -11.97
CA SER A 11 -3.40 11.70 -12.19
C SER A 11 -3.49 12.70 -11.04
N ALA A 12 -3.30 14.00 -11.33
CA ALA A 12 -3.36 15.10 -10.36
C ALA A 12 -4.70 15.24 -9.62
N LYS A 13 -5.73 14.46 -10.00
CA LYS A 13 -7.06 14.49 -9.40
C LYS A 13 -7.34 13.34 -8.44
N ARG A 14 -6.48 12.32 -8.39
CA ARG A 14 -6.78 11.10 -7.65
C ARG A 14 -6.60 11.30 -6.15
N LEU A 15 -7.71 11.33 -5.43
CA LEU A 15 -7.75 11.55 -3.99
C LEU A 15 -7.59 10.22 -3.24
N LEU A 16 -6.61 10.15 -2.33
CA LEU A 16 -6.53 9.08 -1.33
C LEU A 16 -7.54 9.39 -0.22
N LEU A 17 -8.57 8.56 -0.08
CA LEU A 17 -9.64 8.72 0.91
C LEU A 17 -9.25 8.10 2.24
N HIS A 18 -8.78 6.85 2.21
CA HIS A 18 -8.39 6.11 3.40
C HIS A 18 -7.18 5.24 3.13
N GLU A 19 -6.46 4.94 4.19
CA GLU A 19 -5.36 4.00 4.17
C GLU A 19 -5.23 3.29 5.51
N GLY A 20 -4.62 2.10 5.49
CA GLY A 20 -4.38 1.38 6.74
C GLY A 20 -3.86 -0.03 6.55
N ARG A 21 -3.28 -0.55 7.63
CA ARG A 21 -2.76 -1.91 7.71
C ARG A 21 -3.85 -2.90 8.09
N LEU A 22 -3.98 -3.99 7.33
CA LEU A 22 -4.93 -5.07 7.58
C LEU A 22 -4.26 -6.44 7.40
N MET A 23 -4.93 -7.47 7.92
CA MET A 23 -4.60 -8.86 7.63
C MET A 23 -5.53 -9.38 6.54
N LEU A 24 -4.96 -9.76 5.40
CA LEU A 24 -5.69 -10.43 4.32
C LEU A 24 -5.67 -11.94 4.54
N VAL A 25 -6.85 -12.55 4.55
CA VAL A 25 -7.02 -14.01 4.64
C VAL A 25 -7.19 -14.58 3.23
N GLU A 26 -6.21 -15.36 2.79
CA GLU A 26 -6.30 -16.20 1.59
C GLU A 26 -6.47 -17.67 2.01
N SER A 27 -6.83 -18.54 1.06
CA SER A 27 -7.23 -19.94 1.32
C SER A 27 -6.32 -20.72 2.28
N THR A 28 -5.01 -20.47 2.27
CA THR A 28 -4.04 -21.17 3.14
C THR A 28 -3.10 -20.23 3.89
N ARG A 29 -3.31 -18.91 3.79
CA ARG A 29 -2.31 -17.93 4.25
C ARG A 29 -2.95 -16.66 4.79
N LEU A 30 -2.28 -16.10 5.80
CA LEU A 30 -2.52 -14.75 6.29
C LEU A 30 -1.41 -13.84 5.77
N LEU A 31 -1.79 -12.74 5.12
CA LEU A 31 -0.86 -11.76 4.59
C LEU A 31 -1.04 -10.42 5.31
N ASP A 32 0.08 -9.86 5.76
CA ASP A 32 0.15 -8.50 6.27
C ASP A 32 0.17 -7.51 5.10
N VAL A 33 -0.91 -6.77 4.95
CA VAL A 33 -1.14 -5.87 3.81
C VAL A 33 -1.38 -4.45 4.28
N TYR A 34 -1.06 -3.51 3.41
CA TYR A 34 -1.43 -2.11 3.56
C TYR A 34 -2.34 -1.73 2.40
N LEU A 35 -3.53 -1.21 2.72
CA LEU A 35 -4.53 -0.80 1.76
C LEU A 35 -4.46 0.71 1.51
N PHE A 36 -4.69 1.09 0.26
CA PHE A 36 -4.92 2.49 -0.13
C PHE A 36 -6.26 2.56 -0.87
N LEU A 37 -7.23 3.23 -0.27
CA LEU A 37 -8.53 3.49 -0.88
C LEU A 37 -8.50 4.85 -1.55
N PHE A 38 -8.51 4.85 -2.88
CA PHE A 38 -8.73 6.04 -3.68
C PHE A 38 -10.21 6.21 -4.00
N GLU A 39 -10.58 7.35 -4.56
CA GLU A 39 -11.96 7.65 -4.97
C GLU A 39 -12.55 6.70 -6.04
N ASP A 40 -11.70 5.99 -6.80
CA ASP A 40 -12.10 5.17 -7.94
C ASP A 40 -11.63 3.70 -7.88
N PHE A 41 -10.70 3.35 -6.99
CA PHE A 41 -10.28 1.96 -6.76
C PHE A 41 -9.66 1.74 -5.38
N LEU A 42 -9.59 0.47 -4.99
CA LEU A 42 -8.83 -0.02 -3.84
C LEU A 42 -7.51 -0.65 -4.32
N LEU A 43 -6.39 -0.20 -3.75
CA LEU A 43 -5.07 -0.79 -3.98
C LEU A 43 -4.66 -1.66 -2.80
N ILE A 44 -4.29 -2.90 -3.06
CA ILE A 44 -3.77 -3.84 -2.06
C ILE A 44 -2.26 -3.94 -2.24
N THR A 45 -1.52 -3.70 -1.15
CA THR A 45 -0.06 -3.83 -1.16
C THR A 45 0.41 -4.78 -0.07
N LYS A 46 1.45 -5.53 -0.37
CA LYS A 46 2.18 -6.33 0.60
C LYS A 46 3.25 -5.49 1.27
N ILE A 47 3.30 -5.60 2.59
CA ILE A 47 4.32 -4.96 3.42
C ILE A 47 5.59 -5.82 3.42
N LYS A 48 6.74 -5.23 3.12
CA LYS A 48 8.05 -5.89 3.16
C LYS A 48 9.07 -5.02 3.89
N ARG A 49 9.90 -5.63 4.72
CA ARG A 49 11.07 -4.97 5.32
C ARG A 49 12.33 -5.41 4.59
N ASN A 50 13.16 -4.46 4.18
CA ASN A 50 14.53 -4.82 3.83
C ASN A 50 15.30 -5.15 5.12
N LYS A 51 16.09 -6.23 5.11
CA LYS A 51 17.09 -6.46 6.17
C LYS A 51 18.40 -5.82 5.72
N LYS A 52 18.43 -4.51 5.46
CA LYS A 52 19.74 -3.87 5.27
C LYS A 52 20.43 -3.86 6.64
N LYS A 53 21.60 -4.52 6.70
CA LYS A 53 22.48 -4.46 7.86
C LYS A 53 22.85 -3.01 8.11
N TYR A 54 22.79 -2.59 9.37
CA TYR A 54 23.36 -1.33 9.86
C TYR A 54 24.74 -1.12 9.22
N GLY A 55 24.86 -0.14 8.31
CA GLY A 55 26.14 0.17 7.65
C GLY A 55 25.97 0.41 6.15
N GLY A 56 25.79 1.68 5.78
CA GLY A 56 25.77 2.12 4.39
C GLY A 56 24.89 3.35 4.24
N SER A 57 25.53 4.51 4.19
CA SER A 57 24.96 5.81 3.84
C SER A 57 24.03 5.75 2.62
N ASP A 58 23.06 6.66 2.57
CA ASP A 58 22.10 6.92 1.46
C ASP A 58 20.70 6.29 1.59
N THR A 59 20.27 5.88 2.78
CA THR A 59 18.84 5.60 3.06
C THR A 59 18.10 6.83 3.63
N SER A 60 18.81 7.92 3.92
CA SER A 60 18.19 9.20 4.16
C SER A 60 17.59 9.70 2.84
N LEU A 61 16.34 10.14 2.86
CA LEU A 61 15.64 10.83 1.77
C LEU A 61 14.88 9.93 0.78
N ILE A 62 14.21 8.84 1.21
CA ILE A 62 12.94 8.55 0.52
C ILE A 62 12.00 9.69 0.92
N PRO A 63 11.57 10.56 -0.01
CA PRO A 63 10.61 11.60 0.32
C PRO A 63 9.31 10.89 0.70
N VAL A 64 9.02 10.85 1.99
CA VAL A 64 7.76 10.29 2.46
C VAL A 64 6.69 11.34 2.19
N CYS A 65 5.65 10.98 1.46
CA CYS A 65 4.57 11.91 1.17
C CYS A 65 3.92 12.36 2.49
N PRO A 66 3.83 13.68 2.77
CA PRO A 66 3.30 14.18 4.04
C PRO A 66 1.83 13.82 4.26
N SER A 67 1.11 13.44 3.19
CA SER A 67 -0.28 13.00 3.26
C SER A 67 -0.46 11.60 3.84
N LEU A 68 0.61 10.82 4.01
CA LEU A 68 0.53 9.46 4.55
C LEU A 68 0.47 9.45 6.07
N THR A 69 -0.22 8.47 6.65
CA THR A 69 -0.35 8.28 8.10
C THR A 69 1.01 8.14 8.80
N PRO A 70 1.15 8.59 10.06
CA PRO A 70 2.38 8.44 10.83
C PRO A 70 2.90 7.00 10.92
N GLU A 71 1.99 6.01 10.97
CA GLU A 71 2.33 4.59 11.00
C GLU A 71 3.11 4.17 9.76
N LEU A 72 2.57 4.43 8.56
CA LEU A 72 3.24 4.07 7.31
C LEU A 72 4.52 4.88 7.11
N GLN A 73 4.53 6.14 7.53
CA GLN A 73 5.74 6.94 7.44
C GLN A 73 6.88 6.37 8.31
N SER A 74 6.59 5.95 9.55
CA SER A 74 7.59 5.30 10.42
C SER A 74 8.09 4.01 9.77
N PHE A 75 7.16 3.18 9.27
CA PHE A 75 7.50 1.94 8.61
C PHE A 75 8.46 2.14 7.42
N ILE A 76 8.20 3.15 6.57
CA ILE A 76 9.08 3.47 5.42
C ILE A 76 10.43 4.01 5.90
N ARG A 77 10.44 4.88 6.92
CA ARG A 77 11.69 5.40 7.53
C ARG A 77 12.57 4.28 8.10
N GLU A 78 11.97 3.21 8.58
CA GLU A 78 12.65 2.01 9.08
C GLU A 78 13.11 1.05 7.97
N GLY A 79 13.06 1.46 6.69
CA GLY A 79 13.46 0.63 5.55
C GLY A 79 12.37 -0.35 5.09
N GLY A 80 11.14 -0.16 5.58
CA GLY A 80 9.95 -0.80 5.05
C GLY A 80 9.58 -0.27 3.66
N PHE A 81 8.96 -1.11 2.85
CA PHE A 81 8.37 -0.73 1.58
C PHE A 81 7.14 -1.59 1.28
N CYS A 82 6.25 -1.03 0.46
CA CYS A 82 5.05 -1.70 0.00
C CYS A 82 5.24 -2.15 -1.46
N THR A 83 4.78 -3.35 -1.79
CA THR A 83 4.72 -3.84 -3.18
C THR A 83 3.27 -4.15 -3.52
N VAL A 84 2.78 -3.64 -4.65
CA VAL A 84 1.43 -3.96 -5.13
C VAL A 84 1.26 -5.48 -5.21
N LEU A 85 0.19 -5.99 -4.60
CA LEU A 85 -0.08 -7.42 -4.55
C LEU A 85 -0.73 -7.89 -5.86
N ASP A 86 -1.81 -7.20 -6.27
CA ASP A 86 -2.61 -7.52 -7.44
C ASP A 86 -3.05 -6.24 -8.19
N GLN A 87 -3.75 -6.41 -9.31
CA GLN A 87 -4.36 -5.28 -10.01
C GLN A 87 -5.29 -4.50 -9.05
N PRO A 88 -5.28 -3.16 -9.11
CA PRO A 88 -6.18 -2.37 -8.28
C PRO A 88 -7.64 -2.72 -8.59
N ILE A 89 -8.48 -2.76 -7.55
CA ILE A 89 -9.88 -3.19 -7.63
C ILE A 89 -10.75 -1.94 -7.84
N PRO A 90 -11.35 -1.73 -9.02
CA PRO A 90 -12.27 -0.62 -9.24
C PRO A 90 -13.45 -0.65 -8.24
N LEU A 91 -13.86 0.51 -7.72
CA LEU A 91 -14.92 0.55 -6.70
C LEU A 91 -16.28 0.08 -7.22
N ASP A 92 -16.56 0.26 -8.52
CA ASP A 92 -17.76 -0.27 -9.19
C ASP A 92 -17.79 -1.82 -9.24
N ARG A 93 -16.64 -2.47 -8.99
CA ARG A 93 -16.48 -3.93 -8.94
C ARG A 93 -16.25 -4.46 -7.53
N LEU A 94 -16.12 -3.57 -6.53
CA LEU A 94 -15.88 -3.95 -5.15
C LEU A 94 -17.21 -4.29 -4.45
N ILE A 95 -17.27 -5.45 -3.79
CA ILE A 95 -18.43 -5.88 -3.00
C ILE A 95 -18.01 -5.95 -1.54
N LEU A 96 -18.63 -5.15 -0.68
CA LEU A 96 -18.42 -5.20 0.76
C LEU A 96 -19.47 -6.13 1.40
N LYS A 97 -19.00 -7.10 2.18
CA LYS A 97 -19.85 -7.97 2.99
C LYS A 97 -19.33 -7.96 4.42
N ASN A 98 -20.21 -7.66 5.36
CA ASN A 98 -19.89 -7.81 6.77
C ASN A 98 -19.88 -9.31 7.10
N VAL A 99 -18.89 -9.73 7.85
CA VAL A 99 -18.87 -11.07 8.46
C VAL A 99 -19.39 -10.87 9.87
N ASP A 100 -20.61 -11.34 10.12
CA ASP A 100 -21.14 -11.36 11.48
C ASP A 100 -20.23 -12.24 12.36
N PRO A 101 -19.95 -11.84 13.61
CA PRO A 101 -19.19 -12.69 14.52
C PRO A 101 -19.94 -14.01 14.71
N VAL A 102 -19.24 -15.12 14.47
CA VAL A 102 -19.73 -16.49 14.75
C VAL A 102 -19.84 -16.71 16.25
#